data_AF-A0A401UF73-F1
#
_entry.id   AF-A0A401UF73-F1
#
_cell.length_a   1.000
_cell.length_b   1.000
_cell.length_c   1.000
_cell.angle_alpha   90.00
_cell.angle_beta   90.00
_cell.angle_gamma   90.00
#
_symmetry.space_group_name_H-M   'P 1'
#
loop_
_entity.id
_entity.type
_entity.pdbx_description
1 polymer ?
#
loop_
_entity_poly.entity_id
_entity_poly.type
_entity_poly.pdbx_seq_one_letter_code
_entity_poly.pdbx_strand_id
1 'polypeptide(L)'
;MASSLIINKRITTTVAKAKALKKYVEPLLTKAKTDSTHSRRTVFSYLGNKESVKELFGEVAAKIADRPGGYTRIIKLSDTRIGDNAEVCLMELVDFNTLYTKEGGEKKAKTRRGRTKAKTTAEGTEATAVEEKPKKAKKADKTEGEAE
;
A
#
# COMPACT_ATOMS: atom_id res chain seq x y z
N MET A 1 -17.14 -5.56 14.67
CA MET A 1 -15.94 -6.41 14.50
C MET A 1 -14.82 -5.66 13.77
N ALA A 2 -15.07 -5.05 12.61
CA ALA A 2 -14.08 -4.23 11.91
C ALA A 2 -13.51 -3.09 12.78
N SER A 3 -14.39 -2.34 13.47
CA SER A 3 -13.98 -1.30 14.42
C SER A 3 -13.06 -1.85 15.52
N SER A 4 -13.37 -3.04 16.05
CA SER A 4 -12.56 -3.72 17.08
C SER A 4 -11.17 -4.13 16.56
N LEU A 5 -11.08 -4.58 15.30
CA LEU A 5 -9.79 -4.89 14.66
C LEU A 5 -8.93 -3.64 14.50
N ILE A 6 -9.53 -2.51 14.11
CA ILE A 6 -8.81 -1.25 13.91
C ILE A 6 -8.31 -0.70 15.26
N ILE A 7 -9.16 -0.69 16.28
CA ILE A 7 -8.82 -0.13 17.60
C ILE A 7 -7.77 -0.99 18.31
N ASN A 8 -7.91 -2.32 18.28
CA ASN A 8 -7.03 -3.22 19.03
C ASN A 8 -5.86 -3.76 18.19
N LYS A 9 -5.84 -3.50 16.88
CA LYS A 9 -4.84 -3.95 15.89
C LYS A 9 -4.74 -5.48 15.70
N ARG A 10 -5.29 -6.24 16.65
CA ARG A 10 -5.36 -7.70 16.69
C ARG A 10 -6.62 -8.15 17.44
N ILE A 11 -7.28 -9.19 16.94
CA ILE A 11 -8.44 -9.83 17.60
C ILE A 11 -8.40 -11.34 17.42
N THR A 12 -8.97 -12.08 18.37
CA THR A 12 -9.16 -13.53 18.27
C THR A 12 -10.61 -13.81 17.85
N THR A 13 -10.82 -14.60 16.79
CA THR A 13 -12.15 -14.93 16.27
C THR A 13 -12.16 -16.28 15.56
N THR A 14 -13.29 -16.73 15.04
CA THR A 14 -13.35 -18.00 14.29
C THR A 14 -12.85 -17.85 12.86
N VAL A 15 -12.33 -18.92 12.28
CA VAL A 15 -11.76 -18.91 10.91
C VAL A 15 -12.76 -18.40 9.87
N ALA A 16 -14.03 -18.80 9.98
CA ALA A 16 -15.09 -18.35 9.07
C ALA A 16 -15.32 -16.83 9.17
N LYS A 17 -15.41 -16.29 10.40
CA LYS A 17 -15.60 -14.85 10.65
C LYS A 17 -14.40 -14.04 10.16
N ALA A 18 -13.18 -14.54 10.38
CA ALA A 18 -11.97 -13.90 9.90
C ALA A 18 -11.92 -13.80 8.36
N LYS A 19 -12.25 -14.88 7.65
CA LYS A 19 -12.29 -14.87 6.18
C LYS A 19 -13.30 -13.86 5.62
N ALA A 20 -14.47 -13.75 6.24
CA ALA A 20 -15.46 -12.74 5.87
C ALA A 20 -14.98 -11.32 6.20
N LEU A 21 -14.41 -11.12 7.38
CA LEU A 21 -13.88 -9.82 7.82
C LEU A 21 -12.79 -9.32 6.89
N LYS A 22 -11.91 -10.19 6.39
CA LYS A 22 -10.86 -9.82 5.43
C LYS A 22 -11.44 -9.16 4.19
N LYS A 23 -12.48 -9.74 3.58
CA LYS A 23 -13.14 -9.17 2.38
C LYS A 23 -13.74 -7.80 2.66
N TYR A 24 -14.20 -7.57 3.88
CA TYR A 24 -14.84 -6.32 4.29
C TYR A 24 -13.83 -5.22 4.65
N VAL A 25 -12.74 -5.56 5.34
CA VAL A 25 -11.80 -4.58 5.91
C VAL A 25 -10.72 -4.13 4.91
N GLU A 26 -10.25 -5.00 4.02
CA GLU A 26 -9.19 -4.67 3.04
C GLU A 26 -9.56 -3.46 2.14
N PRO A 27 -10.79 -3.35 1.59
CA PRO A 27 -11.19 -2.17 0.83
C PRO A 27 -11.25 -0.89 1.67
N LEU A 28 -11.63 -0.99 2.95
CA LEU A 28 -11.69 0.17 3.86
C LEU A 28 -10.28 0.70 4.17
N LEU A 29 -9.33 -0.21 4.44
CA LEU A 29 -7.92 0.13 4.63
C LEU A 29 -7.30 0.76 3.38
N THR A 30 -7.68 0.26 2.20
CA THR A 30 -7.24 0.85 0.93
C THR A 30 -7.75 2.29 0.77
N LYS A 31 -9.03 2.56 1.07
CA LYS A 31 -9.61 3.91 1.02
C LYS A 31 -8.99 4.85 2.06
N ALA A 32 -8.57 4.32 3.21
CA ALA A 32 -7.98 5.10 4.30
C ALA A 32 -6.62 5.71 3.95
N LYS A 33 -5.90 5.17 2.95
CA LYS A 33 -4.63 5.75 2.49
C LYS A 33 -4.77 7.16 1.91
N THR A 34 -5.89 7.43 1.27
CA THR A 34 -6.20 8.75 0.72
C THR A 34 -7.07 9.49 1.72
N ASP A 35 -6.45 10.40 2.47
CA ASP A 35 -7.17 11.21 3.45
C ASP A 35 -7.95 12.34 2.76
N SER A 36 -9.22 12.07 2.48
CA SER A 36 -10.16 13.03 1.90
C SER A 36 -11.47 13.03 2.67
N THR A 37 -12.21 14.14 2.63
CA THR A 37 -13.54 14.24 3.22
C THR A 37 -14.50 13.18 2.66
N HIS A 38 -14.40 12.87 1.37
CA HIS A 38 -15.20 11.82 0.75
C HIS A 38 -14.84 10.44 1.30
N SER A 39 -13.55 10.10 1.36
CA SER A 39 -13.05 8.84 1.93
C SER A 39 -13.52 8.65 3.38
N ARG A 40 -13.41 9.69 4.22
CA ARG A 40 -13.85 9.66 5.62
C ARG A 40 -15.37 9.43 5.73
N ARG A 41 -16.19 10.10 4.92
CA ARG A 41 -17.65 9.91 4.90
C ARG A 41 -18.04 8.50 4.46
N THR A 42 -17.41 7.98 3.41
CA THR A 42 -17.64 6.61 2.94
C THR A 42 -17.25 5.60 4.00
N VAL A 43 -16.06 5.71 4.59
CA VAL A 43 -15.62 4.76 5.63
C VAL A 43 -16.51 4.84 6.88
N PHE A 44 -16.96 6.04 7.25
CA PHE A 44 -17.90 6.22 8.36
C PHE A 44 -19.25 5.53 8.12
N SER A 45 -19.78 5.53 6.89
CA SER A 45 -21.03 4.83 6.59
C SER A 45 -20.93 3.31 6.75
N TYR A 46 -19.73 2.74 6.60
CA TYR A 46 -19.49 1.31 6.85
C TYR A 46 -19.24 1.01 8.34
N LEU A 47 -18.39 1.79 9.02
CA LEU A 47 -17.96 1.49 10.40
C LEU A 47 -18.92 2.00 11.48
N GLY A 48 -19.60 3.12 11.24
CA GLY A 48 -20.53 3.75 12.19
C GLY A 48 -19.92 4.23 13.51
N ASN A 49 -18.59 4.21 13.67
CA ASN A 49 -17.90 4.52 14.93
C ASN A 49 -16.77 5.54 14.70
N LYS A 50 -16.88 6.69 15.38
CA LYS A 50 -15.95 7.83 15.25
C LYS A 50 -14.52 7.50 15.69
N GLU A 51 -14.35 6.80 16.81
CA GLU A 51 -13.05 6.40 17.34
C GLU A 51 -12.30 5.52 16.33
N SER A 52 -12.98 4.52 15.77
CA SER A 52 -12.37 3.64 14.77
C SER A 52 -11.96 4.37 13.49
N VAL A 53 -12.71 5.40 13.07
CA VAL A 53 -12.36 6.21 11.90
C VAL A 53 -11.16 7.10 12.20
N LYS A 54 -11.11 7.72 13.39
CA LYS A 54 -9.97 8.53 13.83
C LYS A 54 -8.68 7.70 13.83
N GLU A 55 -8.73 6.51 14.41
CA GLU A 55 -7.58 5.61 14.47
C GLU A 55 -7.14 5.11 13.09
N LEU A 56 -8.12 4.84 12.23
CA LEU A 56 -7.88 4.33 10.87
C LEU A 56 -7.15 5.36 9.99
N PHE A 57 -7.58 6.62 9.99
CA PHE A 57 -6.94 7.69 9.22
C PHE A 57 -5.70 8.29 9.91
N GLY A 58 -5.49 8.02 11.20
CA GLY A 58 -4.30 8.40 11.95
C GLY A 58 -3.19 7.36 11.82
N GLU A 59 -2.97 6.59 12.89
CA GLU A 59 -1.84 5.67 13.01
C GLU A 59 -1.85 4.55 11.96
N VAL A 60 -3.04 4.01 11.64
CA VAL A 60 -3.14 2.84 10.75
C VAL A 60 -2.82 3.21 9.31
N ALA A 61 -3.44 4.27 8.77
CA ALA A 61 -3.19 4.75 7.40
C ALA A 61 -1.71 5.06 7.17
N ALA A 62 -1.05 5.70 8.14
CA ALA A 62 0.37 6.03 8.06
C ALA A 62 1.26 4.77 7.92
N LYS A 63 0.99 3.72 8.71
CA LYS A 63 1.80 2.49 8.67
C LYS A 63 1.55 1.63 7.42
N ILE A 64 0.34 1.65 6.87
CA ILE A 64 -0.01 0.81 5.71
C ILE A 64 0.28 1.47 4.35
N ALA A 65 0.69 2.74 4.32
CA ALA A 65 0.78 3.56 3.12
C ALA A 65 1.57 2.87 1.99
N ASP A 66 2.76 2.32 2.31
CA ASP A 66 3.68 1.71 1.35
C ASP A 66 3.27 0.32 0.85
N ARG A 67 2.35 -0.37 1.55
CA ARG A 67 1.99 -1.76 1.25
C ARG A 67 0.94 -1.81 0.12
N PRO A 68 1.17 -2.47 -1.03
CA PRO A 68 0.19 -2.46 -2.13
C PRO A 68 -1.12 -3.19 -1.82
N GLY A 69 -1.14 -4.13 -0.87
CA GLY A 69 -2.34 -4.83 -0.42
C GLY A 69 -2.03 -5.94 0.59
N GLY A 70 -3.08 -6.59 1.10
CA GLY A 70 -2.94 -7.64 2.11
C GLY A 70 -2.54 -7.06 3.46
N TYR A 71 -3.36 -6.15 3.97
CA TYR A 71 -3.11 -5.45 5.23
C TYR A 71 -3.43 -6.32 6.46
N THR A 72 -4.25 -7.35 6.27
CA THR A 72 -4.68 -8.27 7.33
C THR A 72 -4.05 -9.65 7.18
N ARG A 73 -3.75 -10.29 8.32
CA ARG A 73 -3.25 -11.66 8.41
C ARG A 73 -4.16 -12.49 9.31
N ILE A 74 -4.43 -13.71 8.87
CA ILE A 74 -5.17 -14.72 9.63
C ILE A 74 -4.17 -15.82 10.03
N ILE A 75 -4.01 -16.05 11.32
CA ILE A 75 -3.18 -17.12 11.88
C ILE A 75 -4.12 -18.09 12.59
N LYS A 76 -4.19 -19.34 12.14
CA LYS A 76 -4.96 -20.36 12.87
C LYS A 76 -4.27 -20.67 14.19
N LEU A 77 -5.06 -20.75 15.26
CA LEU A 77 -4.56 -21.25 16.53
C LEU A 77 -4.70 -22.78 16.54
N SER A 78 -3.83 -23.46 17.30
CA SER A 78 -3.89 -24.91 17.47
C SER A 78 -5.17 -25.36 18.17
N ASP A 79 -5.72 -24.48 19.00
CA ASP A 79 -6.78 -24.81 19.92
C ASP A 79 -8.15 -24.56 19.28
N THR A 80 -9.06 -25.50 19.47
CA THR A 80 -10.47 -25.31 19.15
C THR A 80 -11.22 -24.77 20.36
N ARG A 81 -12.28 -24.01 20.11
CA ARG A 81 -13.07 -23.47 21.20
C ARG A 81 -13.80 -24.59 21.94
N ILE A 82 -13.63 -24.61 23.26
CA ILE A 82 -14.29 -25.58 24.15
C ILE A 82 -15.82 -25.35 24.08
N GLY A 83 -16.56 -26.43 23.84
CA GLY A 83 -18.03 -26.44 23.80
C GLY A 83 -18.63 -26.57 22.40
N ASP A 84 -18.07 -25.91 21.39
CA ASP A 84 -18.58 -25.96 20.01
C ASP A 84 -17.54 -26.41 18.97
N ASN A 85 -16.33 -26.77 19.42
CA ASN A 85 -15.21 -27.24 18.59
C ASN A 85 -14.90 -26.31 17.40
N ALA A 86 -15.22 -25.03 17.50
CA ALA A 86 -15.00 -24.10 16.41
C ALA A 86 -13.50 -23.81 16.23
N GLU A 87 -13.01 -23.82 14.99
CA GLU A 87 -11.64 -23.40 14.67
C GLU A 87 -11.45 -21.91 15.00
N VAL A 88 -10.54 -21.62 15.92
CA VAL A 88 -10.18 -20.26 16.32
C VAL A 88 -8.94 -19.79 15.55
N CYS A 89 -8.89 -18.49 15.29
CA CYS A 89 -7.78 -17.83 14.64
C CYS A 89 -7.55 -16.44 15.21
N LEU A 90 -6.31 -15.98 15.07
CA LEU A 90 -5.90 -14.62 15.34
C LEU A 90 -5.95 -13.82 14.03
N MET A 91 -6.72 -12.75 14.02
CA MET A 91 -6.72 -11.76 12.94
C MET A 91 -5.90 -10.54 13.37
N GLU A 92 -4.90 -10.14 12.59
CA GLU A 92 -4.03 -9.00 12.91
C GLU A 92 -3.78 -8.10 11.70
N LEU A 93 -3.46 -6.83 11.97
CA LEU A 93 -2.86 -5.92 10.98
C LEU A 93 -1.38 -6.26 10.83
N VAL A 94 -0.94 -6.47 9.59
CA VAL A 94 0.42 -6.96 9.28
C VAL A 94 1.49 -6.01 9.81
N ASP A 95 1.33 -4.70 9.57
CA ASP A 95 2.34 -3.68 9.87
C ASP A 95 2.35 -3.24 11.35
N PHE A 96 1.51 -3.86 12.19
CA PHE A 96 1.47 -3.65 13.65
C PHE A 96 2.05 -4.83 14.43
N ASN A 97 2.62 -5.83 13.77
CA ASN A 97 3.26 -6.96 14.43
C ASN A 97 4.67 -6.57 14.93
N THR A 98 4.82 -6.34 16.23
CA THR A 98 6.08 -5.88 16.83
C THR A 98 7.21 -6.92 16.84
N LEU A 99 6.91 -8.21 16.63
CA LEU A 99 7.89 -9.28 16.77
C LEU A 99 8.69 -9.55 15.48
N TYR A 100 8.03 -9.39 14.32
CA TYR A 100 8.62 -9.74 13.02
C TYR A 100 8.92 -8.52 12.15
N THR A 101 8.37 -7.35 12.49
CA THR A 101 8.67 -6.09 11.80
C THR A 101 9.88 -5.46 12.47
N LYS A 102 11.08 -6.04 12.25
CA LYS A 102 12.33 -5.39 12.66
C LYS A 102 12.44 -4.07 11.90
N GLU A 103 12.64 -2.97 12.62
CA GLU A 103 13.06 -1.70 12.03
C GLU A 103 14.35 -1.93 11.23
N GLY A 104 14.39 -1.49 9.97
CA GLY A 104 15.62 -1.54 9.17
C GLY A 104 15.55 -2.40 7.91
N GLY A 105 14.67 -2.03 6.99
CA GLY A 105 14.81 -2.35 5.58
C GLY A 105 15.17 -1.09 4.80
N GLU A 106 16.32 -0.47 5.09
CA GLU A 106 16.88 0.57 4.22
C GLU A 106 16.91 0.03 2.79
N LYS A 107 16.26 0.75 1.87
CA LYS A 107 16.37 0.51 0.43
C LYS A 107 17.86 0.68 0.08
N LYS A 108 18.62 -0.42 0.05
CA LYS A 108 19.98 -0.40 -0.47
C LYS A 108 19.93 0.17 -1.88
N ALA A 109 20.54 1.34 -2.03
CA ALA A 109 20.79 1.97 -3.32
C ALA A 109 21.44 0.90 -4.21
N LYS A 110 20.81 0.64 -5.36
CA LYS A 110 21.34 -0.25 -6.38
C LYS A 110 22.65 0.39 -6.86
N THR A 111 23.78 -0.05 -6.32
CA THR A 111 25.10 0.42 -6.73
C THR A 111 25.25 0.09 -8.20
N ARG A 112 25.21 1.14 -9.02
CA ARG A 112 25.48 1.11 -10.45
C ARG A 112 26.93 0.70 -10.59
N ARG A 113 27.19 -0.62 -10.65
CA ARG A 113 28.53 -1.16 -10.89
C ARG A 113 28.93 -0.75 -12.30
N GLY A 114 29.69 0.34 -12.37
CA GLY A 114 30.34 0.81 -13.58
C GLY A 114 31.19 -0.32 -14.15
N ARG A 115 30.86 -0.75 -15.36
CA ARG A 115 31.73 -1.60 -16.17
C ARG A 115 32.52 -0.67 -17.08
N THR A 116 33.65 -0.18 -16.59
CA THR A 116 34.64 0.53 -17.40
C THR A 116 35.67 -0.48 -17.92
N LYS A 117 35.72 -0.61 -19.25
CA LYS A 117 36.75 -1.12 -20.18
C LYS A 117 37.97 -1.94 -19.68
N ALA A 118 38.15 -3.10 -20.31
CA ALA A 118 39.38 -3.58 -20.97
C ALA A 118 38.92 -4.59 -22.08
N LYS A 119 38.89 -4.25 -23.39
CA LYS A 119 39.95 -4.31 -24.44
C LYS A 119 40.53 -5.74 -24.56
N THR A 120 40.45 -6.52 -25.64
CA THR A 120 40.62 -6.36 -27.13
C THR A 120 40.10 -7.69 -27.76
N THR A 121 39.63 -7.87 -29.00
CA THR A 121 40.26 -7.68 -30.34
C THR A 121 39.22 -8.03 -31.44
N ALA A 122 39.23 -7.29 -32.57
CA ALA A 122 39.02 -7.66 -34.00
C ALA A 122 37.93 -8.70 -34.39
N GLU A 123 37.06 -8.61 -35.40
CA GLU A 123 36.81 -7.89 -36.69
C GLU A 123 35.29 -8.09 -37.00
N GLY A 124 34.52 -7.37 -37.82
CA GLY A 124 34.74 -6.26 -38.76
C GLY A 124 33.38 -5.76 -39.33
N THR A 125 33.43 -4.58 -40.00
CA THR A 125 32.68 -4.09 -41.20
C THR A 125 31.17 -4.41 -41.37
N GLU A 126 30.20 -3.52 -41.65
CA GLU A 126 30.04 -2.30 -42.50
C GLU A 126 28.91 -1.42 -41.87
N ALA A 127 28.96 -0.08 -41.75
CA ALA A 127 28.89 1.03 -42.72
C ALA A 127 27.52 1.30 -43.41
N THR A 128 26.72 2.24 -42.84
CA THR A 128 25.90 3.31 -43.48
C THR A 128 25.44 4.28 -42.37
N ALA A 129 25.93 5.53 -42.25
CA ALA A 129 25.51 6.77 -42.93
C ALA A 129 24.03 7.17 -42.62
N VAL A 130 23.58 8.38 -42.20
CA VAL A 130 24.09 9.76 -41.98
C VAL A 130 23.02 10.52 -41.13
N GLU A 131 23.41 11.65 -40.52
CA GLU A 131 22.71 12.81 -39.89
C GLU A 131 21.28 13.17 -40.41
N GLU A 132 20.39 14.00 -39.83
CA GLU A 132 20.47 15.13 -38.88
C GLU A 132 19.05 15.49 -38.34
N LYS A 133 19.01 16.29 -37.25
CA LYS A 133 17.88 17.00 -36.58
C LYS A 133 17.27 18.14 -37.47
N PRO A 134 16.38 19.09 -37.03
CA PRO A 134 15.28 19.17 -36.03
C PRO A 134 14.02 20.04 -36.46
N LYS A 135 13.03 20.18 -35.53
CA LYS A 135 12.18 21.37 -35.21
C LYS A 135 11.12 21.95 -36.19
N LYS A 136 9.88 22.09 -35.67
CA LYS A 136 9.04 23.32 -35.63
C LYS A 136 7.93 23.09 -34.57
N ALA A 137 7.80 23.79 -33.43
CA ALA A 137 7.69 25.22 -33.11
C ALA A 137 6.31 25.86 -33.40
N LYS A 138 5.59 26.13 -32.29
CA LYS A 138 4.87 27.36 -31.90
C LYS A 138 3.81 27.99 -32.82
N LYS A 139 2.63 28.23 -32.21
CA LYS A 139 2.02 29.56 -31.94
C LYS A 139 0.96 29.36 -30.82
N ALA A 140 1.02 29.96 -29.63
CA ALA A 140 0.89 31.40 -29.28
C ALA A 140 -0.42 31.97 -29.86
N ASP A 141 -1.23 32.78 -29.21
CA ASP A 141 -1.32 33.42 -27.89
C ASP A 141 -2.60 34.27 -28.02
N LYS A 142 -3.41 34.44 -26.97
CA LYS A 142 -4.30 35.61 -26.82
C LYS A 142 -4.49 35.92 -25.34
N THR A 143 -3.67 36.87 -24.88
CA THR A 143 -3.86 37.74 -23.71
C THR A 143 -5.08 38.68 -23.85
N GLU A 144 -5.33 39.41 -22.74
CA GLU A 144 -6.27 40.53 -22.49
C GLU A 144 -7.64 40.08 -21.94
N GLY A 145 -8.10 40.41 -20.72
CA GLY A 145 -7.63 41.37 -19.71
C GLY A 145 -8.30 42.74 -19.84
N GLU A 146 -9.46 42.95 -19.20
CA GLU A 146 -10.09 44.24 -18.80
C GLU A 146 -11.20 43.88 -17.77
N ALA A 147 -11.14 44.30 -16.50
CA ALA A 147 -11.52 45.61 -15.95
C ALA A 147 -13.05 45.84 -15.93
N GLU A 148 -13.70 45.49 -14.81
CA GLU A 148 -14.69 46.29 -14.05
C GLU A 148 -15.00 45.60 -12.70
#